data_AF-A0A9E4EAE9-F1
#
_entry.id   AF-A0A9E4EAE9-F1
#
_cell.length_a   1.000
_cell.length_b   1.000
_cell.length_c   1.000
_cell.angle_alpha   90.00
_cell.angle_beta   90.00
_cell.angle_gamma   90.00
#
_symmetry.space_group_name_H-M   'P 1'
#
loop_
_entity.id
_entity.type
_entity.pdbx_description
1 polymer ?
#
loop_
_entity_poly.entity_id
_entity_poly.type
_entity_poly.pdbx_seq_one_letter_code
_entity_poly.pdbx_strand_id
1 'polypeptide(L)' 'MKHAPRLVWIDLEMTGLDVENDVILEIATIITDNELNIVEESDSLVVWQPESVLATMNEWSRTHHAESG' A
#
# COMPACT_ATOMS: atom_id res chain seq x y z
N MET A 1 20.74 -17.32 -18.66
CA MET A 1 19.45 -17.97 -18.33
C MET A 1 18.40 -16.87 -18.27
N LYS A 2 17.25 -17.02 -18.94
CA LYS A 2 16.12 -16.11 -18.70
C LYS A 2 15.49 -16.54 -17.37
N HIS A 3 15.39 -15.63 -16.42
CA HIS A 3 14.65 -15.92 -15.18
C HIS A 3 13.21 -16.28 -15.53
N ALA A 4 12.62 -17.23 -14.79
CA ALA A 4 11.19 -17.45 -14.86
C ALA A 4 10.45 -16.12 -14.58
N PRO A 5 9.33 -15.84 -15.26
CA PRO A 5 8.56 -14.62 -15.01
C PRO A 5 8.20 -14.56 -13.52
N ARG A 6 8.56 -13.45 -12.87
CA ARG A 6 8.19 -13.15 -11.49
C ARG A 6 6.90 -12.33 -11.48
N LEU A 7 6.09 -12.51 -10.44
CA LEU A 7 4.94 -11.65 -10.17
C LEU A 7 5.33 -10.69 -9.05
N VAL A 8 4.94 -9.43 -9.20
CA VAL A 8 5.10 -8.39 -8.17
C VAL A 8 3.71 -8.05 -7.67
N TRP A 9 3.45 -8.36 -6.41
CA TRP A 9 2.22 -8.04 -5.70
C TRP A 9 2.45 -6.73 -4.96
N ILE A 10 1.47 -5.83 -5.06
CA ILE A 10 1.52 -4.51 -4.43
C ILE A 10 0.17 -4.29 -3.78
N ASP A 11 0.20 -3.84 -2.54
CA ASP A 11 -0.97 -3.32 -1.82
C ASP A 11 -0.69 -1.89 -1.37
N LEU A 12 -1.70 -1.04 -1.46
CA LEU A 12 -1.60 0.39 -1.12
C LEU A 12 -2.75 0.78 -0.21
N GLU A 13 -2.43 1.44 0.88
CA GLU A 13 -3.40 2.17 1.68
C GLU A 13 -3.35 3.64 1.32
N MET A 14 -4.52 4.28 1.17
CA MET A 14 -4.63 5.68 0.74
C MET A 14 -5.56 6.48 1.65
N THR A 15 -5.49 7.81 1.56
CA THR A 15 -6.42 8.72 2.24
C THR A 15 -7.85 8.62 1.70
N GLY A 16 -8.04 8.09 0.49
CA GLY A 16 -9.33 7.96 -0.19
C GLY A 16 -9.21 7.42 -1.62
N LEU A 17 -10.18 7.75 -2.48
CA LEU A 17 -10.31 7.20 -3.84
C LEU A 17 -10.25 8.27 -4.94
N ASP A 18 -10.01 9.54 -4.60
CA ASP A 18 -9.84 10.62 -5.55
C ASP A 18 -8.37 10.76 -5.95
N VAL A 19 -8.01 10.30 -7.14
CA VAL A 19 -6.63 10.30 -7.64
C VAL A 19 -5.98 11.69 -7.65
N GLU A 20 -6.75 12.76 -7.76
CA GLU A 20 -6.20 14.13 -7.82
C GLU A 20 -5.90 14.71 -6.43
N ASN A 21 -6.54 14.18 -5.38
CA ASN A 21 -6.49 14.76 -4.02
C ASN A 21 -5.98 13.79 -2.95
N ASP A 22 -6.18 12.49 -3.15
CA ASP A 22 -5.80 11.45 -2.21
C ASP A 22 -4.39 10.93 -2.46
N VAL A 23 -3.72 10.53 -1.38
CA VAL A 23 -2.31 10.14 -1.37
C VAL A 23 -2.11 8.78 -0.71
N ILE A 24 -0.96 8.16 -0.99
CA ILE A 24 -0.54 6.89 -0.37
C ILE A 24 -0.12 7.13 1.08
N LEU A 25 -0.59 6.25 1.97
CA LEU A 25 -0.28 6.19 3.40
C LEU A 25 0.62 4.99 3.74
N GLU A 26 0.45 3.86 3.04
CA GLU A 26 1.24 2.66 3.25
C GLU A 26 1.44 1.90 1.94
N ILE A 27 2.56 1.20 1.82
CA ILE A 27 2.85 0.30 0.71
C ILE A 27 3.50 -1.00 1.21
N ALA A 28 2.95 -2.13 0.76
CA ALA A 28 3.53 -3.45 0.96
C ALA A 28 3.79 -4.11 -0.40
N THR A 29 4.88 -4.88 -0.49
CA THR A 29 5.22 -5.60 -1.73
C THR A 29 5.72 -7.01 -1.47
N ILE A 30 5.29 -7.95 -2.34
CA ILE A 30 5.74 -9.35 -2.33
C ILE A 30 6.12 -9.75 -3.75
N ILE A 31 7.23 -10.47 -3.89
CA ILE A 31 7.63 -11.09 -5.14
C ILE A 31 7.36 -12.60 -5.05
N THR A 32 6.62 -13.15 -6.02
CA THR A 32 6.40 -14.59 -6.11
C THR A 32 6.94 -15.16 -7.42
N ASP A 33 7.12 -16.49 -7.45
CA ASP A 33 7.18 -17.24 -8.70
C ASP A 33 5.79 -17.47 -9.30
N ASN A 34 5.73 -18.24 -10.38
CA ASN A 34 4.50 -18.58 -11.10
C ASN A 34 3.63 -19.63 -10.41
N GLU A 35 4.15 -20.30 -9.38
CA GLU A 35 3.40 -21.22 -8.51
C GLU A 35 2.96 -20.53 -7.20
N LEU A 36 3.16 -19.20 -7.12
CA LEU A 36 2.82 -18.35 -5.97
C LEU A 36 3.70 -18.59 -4.74
N ASN A 37 4.86 -19.24 -4.88
CA ASN A 37 5.82 -19.31 -3.79
C ASN A 37 6.49 -17.94 -3.59
N ILE A 38 6.58 -17.48 -2.34
CA ILE A 38 7.26 -16.23 -1.99
C ILE A 38 8.76 -16.37 -2.29
N VAL A 39 9.28 -15.41 -3.04
CA VAL A 39 10.69 -15.26 -3.39
C VAL A 39 11.32 -14.23 -2.47
N GLU A 40 10.61 -13.14 -2.25
CA GLU A 40 11.04 -11.99 -1.46
C GLU A 40 9.79 -11.24 -0.97
N GLU A 41 9.88 -10.68 0.23
CA GLU A 41 8.84 -9.88 0.87
C GLU A 41 9.52 -8.63 1.44
N SER A 42 8.95 -7.47 1.13
CA SER A 42 9.36 -6.20 1.73
C SER A 42 8.63 -5.99 3.03
N ASP A 43 9.27 -5.29 3.96
CA ASP A 43 8.55 -4.67 5.07
C ASP A 43 7.45 -3.75 4.53
N SER A 44 6.35 -3.65 5.28
CA SER A 44 5.33 -2.65 5.03
C SER A 44 5.85 -1.27 5.39
N LEU A 45 5.77 -0.32 4.46
CA LEU A 45 6.35 1.01 4.61
C LEU A 45 5.25 2.05 4.78
N VAL A 46 5.26 2.71 5.93
CA VAL A 46 4.41 3.88 6.18
C VAL A 46 5.00 5.11 5.48
N VAL A 47 4.20 5.76 4.66
CA VAL A 47 4.53 6.99 3.94
C VAL A 47 4.05 8.18 4.75
N TRP A 48 4.98 8.99 5.24
CA TRP A 48 4.64 10.18 6.01
C TRP A 48 3.81 11.17 5.19
N GLN A 49 2.73 11.69 5.78
CA GLN A 49 1.90 12.74 5.21
C GLN A 49 1.68 13.89 6.21
N PRO A 50 1.51 15.14 5.75
CA PRO A 50 1.15 16.25 6.62
C PRO A 50 -0.21 16.04 7.29
N GLU A 51 -0.38 16.54 8.52
CA GLU A 51 -1.66 16.48 9.25
C GLU A 51 -2.80 17.15 8.46
N SER A 52 -2.50 18.20 7.69
CA SER A 52 -3.49 18.85 6.82
C SER A 52 -4.05 17.93 5.74
N VAL A 53 -3.27 16.94 5.28
CA VAL A 53 -3.70 15.94 4.29
C VAL A 53 -4.48 14.81 5.00
N LEU A 54 -4.01 14.38 6.17
CA LEU A 54 -4.74 13.39 6.96
C LEU A 54 -6.13 13.91 7.39
N ALA A 55 -6.25 15.23 7.59
CA ALA A 55 -7.51 15.89 7.91
C ALA A 55 -8.52 15.90 6.75
N THR A 56 -8.10 15.67 5.49
CA THR A 56 -9.02 15.63 4.34
C THR A 56 -9.61 14.25 4.08
N MET A 57 -9.15 13.22 4.80
CA MET A 57 -9.71 11.87 4.70
C MET A 57 -11.21 11.85 5.01
N ASN A 58 -11.95 11.07 4.23
CA ASN A 58 -13.36 10.84 4.51
C ASN A 58 -13.56 10.04 5.82
N GLU A 59 -14.78 10.00 6.35
CA GLU A 59 -15.09 9.35 7.63
C GLU A 59 -14.73 7.86 7.65
N TRP A 60 -14.94 7.15 6.54
CA TRP A 60 -14.65 5.73 6.42
C TRP A 60 -13.15 5.47 6.54
N SER A 61 -12.34 6.15 5.71
CA SER A 61 -10.88 6.02 5.72
C SER A 61 -10.29 6.42 7.07
N ARG A 62 -10.78 7.50 7.68
CA ARG A 62 -10.33 7.93 9.02
C ARG A 62 -10.59 6.89 10.10
N THR A 63 -11.77 6.26 10.07
CA THR A 63 -12.15 5.29 11.09
C THR A 63 -11.31 4.02 10.97
N HIS A 64 -11.18 3.48 9.75
CA HIS A 64 -10.48 2.22 9.53
C HIS A 64 -8.98 2.36 9.76
N HIS A 65 -8.35 3.42 9.23
CA HIS A 65 -6.92 3.66 9.46
C HIS A 65 -6.60 3.88 10.94
N ALA A 66 -7.47 4.55 11.70
CA ALA A 66 -7.28 4.72 13.14
C ALA A 66 -7.44 3.41 13.95
N GLU A 67 -8.20 2.44 13.44
CA GLU A 67 -8.36 1.12 14.07
C GLU A 67 -7.21 0.17 13.72
N SER A 68 -6.65 0.26 12.52
CA SER A 68 -5.56 -0.59 12.04
C SER A 68 -4.16 -0.10 12.44
N GLY A 69 -3.99 1.21 12.67
CA GLY A 69 -2.71 1.83 13.05
C GLY A 69 -2.30 2.95 12.12
#